data_AF-A0A380FYM3-F1
#
_entry.id   AF-A0A380FYM3-F1
#
_cell.length_a   1.000
_cell.length_b   1.000
_cell.length_c   1.000
_cell.angle_alpha   90.00
_cell.angle_beta   90.00
_cell.angle_gamma   90.00
#
_symmetry.space_group_name_H-M   'P 1'
#
loop_
_entity.id
_entity.type
_entity.pdbx_description
1 polymer ?
#
loop_
_entity_poly.entity_id
_entity_poly.type
_entity_poly.pdbx_seq_one_letter_code
_entity_poly.pdbx_strand_id
1 'polypeptide(L)'
;MLNEPTFKNNIVTWFEKNQREMPWRETTNPYYIWLSEVMLQQTQVKTVIDYYHRFINRFPTVEALSNANEDEVLKYWEGLGYYSRARNFHTAIKEVEEKYNGEVPSSPDKFAQLKGVGPYTQAAVMSIAFNQPLATVDGNVFRVWSRLNNDKRDIKLQSTRKAYEQELQPYVQEEAGTFNQSMMELGALVCTPKNPICLFCPVQENCEAFKDGTVLELPVKTKKVSKKTKKQNVFLVRNSKGEYLIEKRQEKLLNGMWQFPMFEGADALKQLEEKLNVAVTIADERVFHLKHQFTHMTWDISVYSVIEDVDISLERFKGQLDWLNLNERHQYTLPVSMDKIYKFIVG
;
A
#
# COMPACT_ATOMS: atom_id res chain seq x y z
N MET A 1 -15.05 -26.10 -13.09
CA MET A 1 -13.71 -26.71 -13.02
C MET A 1 -13.82 -28.20 -13.28
N LEU A 2 -12.74 -28.84 -13.74
CA LEU A 2 -12.67 -30.29 -13.89
C LEU A 2 -12.37 -30.96 -12.53
N ASN A 3 -12.79 -32.21 -12.34
CA ASN A 3 -12.45 -33.03 -11.17
C ASN A 3 -12.63 -32.33 -9.81
N GLU A 4 -13.72 -31.57 -9.64
CA GLU A 4 -13.97 -30.70 -8.48
C GLU A 4 -13.68 -31.35 -7.09
N PRO A 5 -14.04 -32.62 -6.81
CA PRO A 5 -13.84 -33.21 -5.49
C PRO A 5 -12.38 -33.27 -5.01
N THR A 6 -11.39 -33.27 -5.90
CA THR A 6 -9.97 -33.35 -5.54
C THR A 6 -9.31 -31.99 -5.34
N PHE A 7 -9.95 -30.91 -5.81
CA PHE A 7 -9.36 -29.58 -5.91
C PHE A 7 -8.85 -29.04 -4.56
N LYS A 8 -9.72 -29.01 -3.53
CA LYS A 8 -9.37 -28.48 -2.21
C LYS A 8 -8.21 -29.25 -1.59
N ASN A 9 -8.31 -30.57 -1.59
CA ASN A 9 -7.29 -31.42 -0.97
C ASN A 9 -5.92 -31.25 -1.65
N ASN A 10 -5.89 -31.19 -2.98
CA ASN A 10 -4.66 -31.03 -3.75
C ASN A 10 -3.98 -29.68 -3.48
N ILE A 11 -4.74 -28.57 -3.48
CA ILE A 11 -4.16 -27.24 -3.26
C ILE A 11 -3.68 -27.04 -1.82
N VAL A 12 -4.44 -27.54 -0.82
CA VAL A 12 -4.07 -27.44 0.60
C VAL A 12 -2.83 -28.30 0.89
N THR A 13 -2.81 -29.56 0.44
CA THR A 13 -1.64 -30.45 0.60
C THR A 13 -0.38 -29.86 -0.03
N TRP A 14 -0.52 -29.20 -1.19
CA TRP A 14 0.59 -28.49 -1.81
C TRP A 14 1.04 -27.30 -0.97
N PHE A 15 0.10 -26.50 -0.47
CA PHE A 15 0.39 -25.32 0.33
C PHE A 15 1.16 -25.67 1.61
N GLU A 16 0.74 -26.69 2.35
CA GLU A 16 1.44 -27.15 3.57
C GLU A 16 2.91 -27.46 3.34
N LYS A 17 3.26 -27.97 2.15
CA LYS A 17 4.62 -28.37 1.78
C LYS A 17 5.44 -27.25 1.12
N ASN A 18 4.77 -26.26 0.52
CA ASN A 18 5.42 -25.29 -0.39
C ASN A 18 5.18 -23.82 -0.02
N GLN A 19 4.40 -23.54 1.03
CA GLN A 19 4.19 -22.17 1.49
C GLN A 19 5.52 -21.50 1.83
N ARG A 20 5.67 -20.25 1.42
CA ARG A 20 6.83 -19.45 1.84
C ARG A 20 6.73 -19.12 3.31
N GLU A 21 7.87 -19.16 3.97
CA GLU A 21 8.07 -18.57 5.29
C GLU A 21 7.81 -17.06 5.19
N MET A 22 6.88 -16.59 6.01
CA MET A 22 6.57 -15.17 6.14
C MET A 22 6.33 -14.87 7.62
N PRO A 23 6.85 -13.76 8.18
CA PRO A 23 6.76 -13.49 9.62
C PRO A 23 5.33 -13.53 10.19
N TRP A 24 4.35 -13.12 9.39
CA TRP A 24 2.93 -13.11 9.76
C TRP A 24 2.20 -14.45 9.56
N ARG A 25 2.88 -15.48 9.03
CA ARG A 25 2.37 -16.87 9.02
C ARG A 25 2.81 -17.66 10.23
N GLU A 26 3.87 -17.23 10.91
CA GLU A 26 4.40 -17.86 12.13
C GLU A 26 3.65 -17.43 13.41
N THR A 27 2.47 -16.83 13.26
CA THR A 27 1.68 -16.30 14.35
C THR A 27 0.20 -16.47 14.08
N THR A 28 -0.57 -16.67 15.15
CA THR A 28 -2.04 -16.66 15.13
C THR A 28 -2.60 -15.34 15.66
N ASN A 29 -1.75 -14.38 16.02
CA ASN A 29 -2.18 -13.12 16.60
C ASN A 29 -2.92 -12.25 15.56
N PRO A 30 -4.20 -11.93 15.77
CA PRO A 30 -4.99 -11.15 14.81
C PRO A 30 -4.42 -9.76 14.52
N TYR A 31 -3.78 -9.09 15.48
CA TYR A 31 -3.15 -7.78 15.29
C TYR A 31 -2.03 -7.86 14.24
N TYR A 32 -1.18 -8.87 14.37
CA TYR A 32 -0.06 -9.11 13.47
C TYR A 32 -0.49 -9.53 12.07
N ILE A 33 -1.47 -10.42 11.97
CA ILE A 33 -2.06 -10.84 10.69
C ILE A 33 -2.77 -9.66 10.01
N TRP A 34 -3.52 -8.86 10.77
CA TRP A 34 -4.18 -7.69 10.21
C TRP A 34 -3.20 -6.64 9.72
N LEU A 35 -2.12 -6.37 10.47
CA LEU A 35 -1.05 -5.48 10.04
C LEU A 35 -0.44 -5.93 8.71
N SER A 36 -0.10 -7.22 8.56
CA SER A 36 0.47 -7.73 7.31
C SER A 36 -0.50 -7.59 6.15
N GLU A 37 -1.79 -7.88 6.34
CA GLU A 37 -2.81 -7.72 5.30
C GLU A 37 -2.94 -6.25 4.87
N VAL A 38 -2.87 -5.29 5.80
CA VAL A 38 -2.87 -3.86 5.46
C VAL A 38 -1.59 -3.50 4.69
N MET A 39 -0.41 -3.98 5.11
CA MET A 39 0.85 -3.70 4.44
C MET A 39 0.93 -4.33 3.04
N LEU A 40 0.36 -5.52 2.82
CA LEU A 40 0.38 -6.24 1.55
C LEU A 40 -0.55 -5.64 0.48
N GLN A 41 -1.48 -4.75 0.86
CA GLN A 41 -2.33 -4.05 -0.10
C GLN A 41 -1.48 -3.29 -1.13
N GLN A 42 -1.45 -3.81 -2.37
CA GLN A 42 -0.67 -3.26 -3.48
C GLN A 42 0.84 -3.13 -3.20
N THR A 43 1.37 -3.96 -2.31
CA THR A 43 2.81 -3.98 -1.97
C THR A 43 3.32 -5.42 -2.06
N GLN A 44 4.55 -5.61 -2.54
CA GLN A 44 5.13 -6.95 -2.68
C GLN A 44 5.59 -7.51 -1.34
N VAL A 45 5.40 -8.82 -1.13
CA VAL A 45 5.83 -9.56 0.07
C VAL A 45 7.27 -9.20 0.49
N LYS A 46 8.23 -9.29 -0.45
CA LYS A 46 9.64 -9.00 -0.17
C LYS A 46 9.89 -7.60 0.42
N THR A 47 9.07 -6.62 0.05
CA THR A 47 9.17 -5.25 0.56
C THR A 47 8.52 -5.15 1.94
N VAL A 48 7.45 -5.89 2.17
CA VAL A 48 6.69 -5.82 3.43
C VAL A 48 7.47 -6.45 4.60
N ILE A 49 8.28 -7.48 4.38
CA ILE A 49 9.00 -8.20 5.46
C ILE A 49 9.77 -7.24 6.39
N ASP A 50 10.65 -6.40 5.84
CA ASP A 50 11.47 -5.49 6.65
C ASP A 50 10.63 -4.43 7.37
N TYR A 51 9.58 -3.94 6.71
CA TYR A 51 8.65 -2.98 7.30
C TYR A 51 7.85 -3.58 8.44
N TYR A 52 7.36 -4.80 8.25
CA TYR A 52 6.61 -5.54 9.24
C TYR A 52 7.44 -5.70 10.51
N HIS A 53 8.67 -6.22 10.41
CA HIS A 53 9.56 -6.40 11.57
C HIS A 53 9.86 -5.10 12.30
N ARG A 54 10.24 -4.03 11.58
CA ARG A 54 10.49 -2.71 12.18
C ARG A 54 9.25 -2.16 12.88
N PHE A 55 8.06 -2.36 12.28
CA PHE A 55 6.81 -1.84 12.80
C PHE A 55 6.37 -2.58 14.07
N ILE A 56 6.39 -3.91 14.08
CA ILE A 56 6.00 -4.69 15.27
C ILE A 56 7.03 -4.57 16.40
N ASN A 57 8.31 -4.35 16.09
CA ASN A 57 9.32 -4.10 17.12
C ASN A 57 9.05 -2.77 17.84
N ARG A 58 8.59 -1.75 17.12
CA ARG A 58 8.22 -0.46 17.73
C ARG A 58 6.85 -0.49 18.40
N PHE A 59 5.89 -1.15 17.76
CA PHE A 59 4.49 -1.23 18.18
C PHE A 59 4.10 -2.71 18.36
N PRO A 60 4.54 -3.36 19.46
CA PRO A 60 4.31 -4.79 19.65
C PRO A 60 2.87 -5.14 20.01
N THR A 61 2.08 -4.17 20.50
CA THR A 61 0.70 -4.39 20.96
C THR A 61 -0.26 -3.37 20.36
N VAL A 62 -1.56 -3.69 20.40
CA VAL A 62 -2.65 -2.75 20.06
C VAL A 62 -2.53 -1.48 20.90
N GLU A 63 -2.32 -1.61 22.20
CA GLU A 63 -2.08 -0.49 23.13
C GLU A 63 -0.86 0.37 22.73
N ALA A 64 0.27 -0.26 22.38
CA ALA A 64 1.48 0.49 22.00
C ALA A 64 1.26 1.32 20.73
N LEU A 65 0.51 0.78 19.76
CA LEU A 65 0.16 1.51 18.54
C LEU A 65 -0.94 2.55 18.77
N SER A 66 -1.96 2.25 19.58
CA SER A 66 -3.08 3.18 19.83
C SER A 66 -2.61 4.44 20.55
N ASN A 67 -1.62 4.32 21.44
CA ASN A 67 -1.00 5.43 22.16
C ASN A 67 0.02 6.23 21.33
N ALA A 68 0.42 5.72 20.16
CA ALA A 68 1.40 6.39 19.33
C ALA A 68 0.84 7.68 18.72
N ASN A 69 1.72 8.67 18.54
CA ASN A 69 1.36 9.84 17.75
C ASN A 69 1.35 9.48 16.25
N GLU A 70 0.54 10.17 15.47
CA GLU A 70 0.34 9.83 14.07
C GLU A 70 1.60 10.03 13.22
N ASP A 71 2.37 11.09 13.47
CA ASP A 71 3.59 11.40 12.72
C ASP A 71 4.63 10.28 12.89
N GLU A 72 4.74 9.69 14.08
CA GLU A 72 5.58 8.53 14.36
C GLU A 72 5.11 7.28 13.59
N VAL A 73 3.81 6.97 13.61
CA VAL A 73 3.26 5.84 12.85
C VAL A 73 3.58 5.98 11.35
N LEU A 74 3.40 7.18 10.80
CA LEU A 74 3.73 7.47 9.40
C LEU A 74 5.23 7.37 9.12
N LYS A 75 6.07 7.68 10.11
CA LYS A 75 7.52 7.54 9.99
C LYS A 75 7.93 6.08 9.85
N TYR A 76 7.35 5.18 10.63
CA TYR A 76 7.59 3.74 10.48
C TYR A 76 7.00 3.18 9.18
N TRP A 77 5.99 3.84 8.60
CA TRP A 77 5.41 3.52 7.29
C TRP A 77 6.13 4.17 6.09
N GLU A 78 7.11 5.04 6.34
CA GLU A 78 7.77 5.85 5.30
C GLU A 78 8.39 4.99 4.21
N GLY A 79 7.99 5.21 2.95
CA GLY A 79 8.46 4.47 1.78
C GLY A 79 7.57 3.31 1.34
N LEU A 80 6.65 2.81 2.20
CA LEU A 80 5.72 1.74 1.82
C LEU A 80 4.58 2.21 0.89
N GLY A 81 4.36 3.53 0.83
CA GLY A 81 3.33 4.15 0.00
C GLY A 81 1.91 3.92 0.51
N TYR A 82 0.93 4.56 -0.14
CA TYR A 82 -0.49 4.51 0.25
C TYR A 82 -0.71 4.80 1.75
N TYR A 83 -0.20 5.94 2.23
CA TYR A 83 -0.20 6.34 3.64
C TYR A 83 -1.57 6.40 4.31
N SER A 84 -2.65 6.54 3.54
CA SER A 84 -4.01 6.40 4.07
C SER A 84 -4.26 5.04 4.72
N ARG A 85 -3.54 3.98 4.31
CA ARG A 85 -3.59 2.67 4.95
C ARG A 85 -3.12 2.74 6.40
N ALA A 86 -1.95 3.33 6.64
CA ALA A 86 -1.40 3.53 7.98
C ALA A 86 -2.35 4.35 8.87
N ARG A 87 -2.87 5.46 8.33
CA ARG A 87 -3.81 6.34 9.05
C ARG A 87 -5.11 5.61 9.43
N ASN A 88 -5.68 4.88 8.48
CA ASN A 88 -6.92 4.14 8.71
C ASN A 88 -6.68 3.01 9.72
N PHE A 89 -5.59 2.26 9.56
CA PHE A 89 -5.21 1.20 10.49
C PHE A 89 -4.98 1.75 11.90
N HIS A 90 -4.23 2.85 12.04
CA HIS A 90 -4.03 3.49 13.34
C HIS A 90 -5.34 3.99 13.97
N THR A 91 -6.23 4.59 13.18
CA THR A 91 -7.58 4.98 13.66
C THR A 91 -8.35 3.76 14.14
N ALA A 92 -8.32 2.67 13.38
CA ALA A 92 -9.01 1.44 13.70
C ALA A 92 -8.43 0.77 14.96
N ILE A 93 -7.11 0.81 15.14
CA ILE A 93 -6.43 0.28 16.32
C ILE A 93 -6.77 1.09 17.58
N LYS A 94 -6.91 2.41 17.48
CA LYS A 94 -7.45 3.24 18.58
C LYS A 94 -8.86 2.82 18.96
N GLU A 95 -9.70 2.53 17.97
CA GLU A 95 -11.05 2.01 18.22
C GLU A 95 -11.05 0.61 18.83
N VAL A 96 -10.13 -0.27 18.42
CA VAL A 96 -9.92 -1.58 19.06
C VAL A 96 -9.55 -1.44 20.53
N GLU A 97 -8.62 -0.54 20.85
CA GLU A 97 -8.23 -0.25 22.22
C GLU A 97 -9.42 0.24 23.05
N GLU A 98 -10.13 1.26 22.56
CA GLU A 98 -11.19 1.95 23.31
C GLU A 98 -12.47 1.11 23.46
N LYS A 99 -12.92 0.44 22.40
CA LYS A 99 -14.24 -0.23 22.37
C LYS A 99 -14.17 -1.74 22.59
N TYR A 100 -13.01 -2.33 22.33
CA TYR A 100 -12.82 -3.78 22.36
C TYR A 100 -11.70 -4.18 23.33
N ASN A 101 -11.28 -3.29 24.23
CA ASN A 101 -10.28 -3.53 25.28
C ASN A 101 -8.95 -4.10 24.74
N GLY A 102 -8.51 -3.60 23.58
CA GLY A 102 -7.27 -4.04 22.95
C GLY A 102 -7.37 -5.35 22.17
N GLU A 103 -8.54 -6.00 22.16
CA GLU A 103 -8.76 -7.27 21.45
C GLU A 103 -9.40 -7.04 20.07
N VAL A 104 -8.74 -7.51 19.02
CA VAL A 104 -9.32 -7.46 17.66
C VAL A 104 -10.61 -8.29 17.64
N PRO A 105 -11.76 -7.70 17.22
CA PRO A 105 -13.04 -8.39 17.30
C PRO A 105 -13.06 -9.60 16.35
N SER A 106 -13.41 -10.77 16.89
CA SER A 106 -13.53 -12.03 16.14
C SER A 106 -14.81 -12.15 15.29
N SER A 107 -15.76 -11.22 15.48
CA SER A 107 -16.98 -11.13 14.68
C SER A 107 -16.70 -10.40 13.36
N PRO A 108 -16.98 -11.01 12.20
CA PRO A 108 -16.79 -10.36 10.91
C PRO A 108 -17.53 -9.02 10.78
N ASP A 109 -18.75 -8.92 11.31
CA ASP A 109 -19.56 -7.70 11.21
C ASP A 109 -18.98 -6.56 12.04
N LYS A 110 -18.50 -6.86 13.25
CA LYS A 110 -17.81 -5.87 14.11
C LYS A 110 -16.49 -5.43 13.48
N PHE A 111 -15.71 -6.39 12.97
CA PHE A 111 -14.43 -6.09 12.33
C PHE A 111 -14.60 -5.25 11.05
N ALA A 112 -15.65 -5.48 10.26
CA ALA A 112 -15.92 -4.70 9.04
C ALA A 112 -16.26 -3.23 9.28
N GLN A 113 -16.71 -2.87 10.50
CA GLN A 113 -17.01 -1.48 10.85
C GLN A 113 -15.74 -0.66 11.10
N LEU A 114 -14.61 -1.31 11.36
CA LEU A 114 -13.33 -0.66 11.61
C LEU A 114 -12.82 0.07 10.37
N LYS A 115 -12.27 1.27 10.57
CA LYS A 115 -11.82 2.14 9.48
C LYS A 115 -10.75 1.47 8.61
N GLY A 116 -10.99 1.42 7.30
CA GLY A 116 -10.05 0.83 6.34
C GLY A 116 -10.14 -0.69 6.21
N VAL A 117 -11.03 -1.35 6.96
CA VAL A 117 -11.39 -2.75 6.73
C VAL A 117 -12.41 -2.82 5.59
N GLY A 118 -11.94 -3.17 4.40
CA GLY A 118 -12.81 -3.50 3.27
C GLY A 118 -13.15 -4.99 3.23
N PRO A 119 -14.02 -5.42 2.28
CA PRO A 119 -14.45 -6.82 2.17
C PRO A 119 -13.29 -7.83 2.08
N TYR A 120 -12.24 -7.48 1.33
CA TYR A 120 -11.04 -8.32 1.25
C TYR A 120 -10.35 -8.49 2.61
N THR A 121 -10.04 -7.38 3.29
CA THR A 121 -9.33 -7.42 4.59
C THR A 121 -10.18 -8.12 5.64
N GLN A 122 -11.50 -7.89 5.64
CA GLN A 122 -12.44 -8.59 6.50
C GLN A 122 -12.32 -10.11 6.29
N ALA A 123 -12.54 -10.59 5.06
CA ALA A 123 -12.51 -12.02 4.77
C ALA A 123 -11.12 -12.63 5.03
N ALA A 124 -10.04 -11.95 4.64
CA ALA A 124 -8.68 -12.43 4.83
C ALA A 124 -8.33 -12.57 6.33
N VAL A 125 -8.48 -11.50 7.12
CA VAL A 125 -8.12 -11.54 8.54
C VAL A 125 -9.03 -12.49 9.31
N MET A 126 -10.35 -12.44 9.08
CA MET A 126 -11.30 -13.29 9.79
C MET A 126 -11.10 -14.78 9.47
N SER A 127 -10.79 -15.14 8.22
CA SER A 127 -10.50 -16.53 7.86
C SER A 127 -9.15 -17.00 8.37
N ILE A 128 -8.11 -16.17 8.34
CA ILE A 128 -6.75 -16.57 8.75
C ILE A 128 -6.62 -16.62 10.28
N ALA A 129 -7.08 -15.57 10.98
CA ALA A 129 -6.88 -15.47 12.42
C ALA A 129 -7.97 -16.18 13.24
N PHE A 130 -9.19 -16.27 12.73
CA PHE A 130 -10.35 -16.79 13.46
C PHE A 130 -11.06 -17.94 12.75
N ASN A 131 -10.52 -18.44 11.63
CA ASN A 131 -11.10 -19.51 10.82
C ASN A 131 -12.58 -19.29 10.44
N GLN A 132 -13.00 -18.02 10.31
CA GLN A 132 -14.35 -17.69 9.87
C GLN A 132 -14.52 -18.11 8.40
N PRO A 133 -15.66 -18.71 8.02
CA PRO A 133 -15.87 -19.31 6.70
C PRO A 133 -16.16 -18.25 5.62
N LEU A 134 -15.17 -17.41 5.34
CA LEU A 134 -15.25 -16.29 4.42
C LEU A 134 -14.24 -16.45 3.30
N ALA A 135 -14.72 -16.64 2.07
CA ALA A 135 -13.89 -16.60 0.89
C ALA A 135 -13.35 -15.20 0.64
N THR A 136 -12.08 -15.10 0.26
CA THR A 136 -11.46 -13.82 -0.09
C THR A 136 -10.87 -13.88 -1.50
N VAL A 137 -11.06 -12.80 -2.26
CA VAL A 137 -10.65 -12.73 -3.67
C VAL A 137 -9.72 -11.53 -3.91
N ASP A 138 -8.42 -11.80 -3.96
CA ASP A 138 -7.40 -10.83 -4.36
C ASP A 138 -7.06 -10.97 -5.87
N GLY A 139 -6.04 -10.22 -6.32
CA GLY A 139 -5.58 -10.30 -7.70
C GLY A 139 -4.98 -11.66 -8.10
N ASN A 140 -4.51 -12.46 -7.14
CA ASN A 140 -4.02 -13.82 -7.36
C ASN A 140 -5.19 -14.79 -7.51
N VAL A 141 -6.13 -14.76 -6.57
CA VAL A 141 -7.34 -15.59 -6.56
C VAL A 141 -8.17 -15.35 -7.82
N PHE A 142 -8.37 -14.10 -8.24
CA PHE A 142 -9.04 -13.80 -9.52
C PHE A 142 -8.41 -14.55 -10.69
N ARG A 143 -7.08 -14.51 -10.81
CA ARG A 143 -6.38 -15.17 -11.92
C ARG A 143 -6.46 -16.68 -11.85
N VAL A 144 -6.25 -17.26 -10.66
CA VAL A 144 -6.35 -18.71 -10.44
C VAL A 144 -7.75 -19.18 -10.77
N TRP A 145 -8.77 -18.55 -10.19
CA TRP A 145 -10.16 -18.95 -10.35
C TRP A 145 -10.68 -18.78 -11.77
N SER A 146 -10.33 -17.67 -12.44
CA SER A 146 -10.68 -17.50 -13.86
C SER A 146 -10.07 -18.60 -14.72
N ARG A 147 -8.81 -18.99 -14.49
CA ARG A 147 -8.15 -20.05 -15.27
C ARG A 147 -8.72 -21.43 -14.97
N LEU A 148 -9.00 -21.75 -13.70
CA LEU A 148 -9.59 -23.03 -13.31
C LEU A 148 -10.92 -23.30 -14.03
N ASN A 149 -11.73 -22.26 -14.23
CA ASN A 149 -13.06 -22.33 -14.81
C ASN A 149 -13.16 -21.77 -16.24
N ASN A 150 -12.01 -21.53 -16.91
CA ASN A 150 -11.91 -20.88 -18.23
C ASN A 150 -12.82 -19.64 -18.40
N ASP A 151 -12.94 -18.84 -17.34
CA ASP A 151 -13.96 -17.81 -17.20
C ASP A 151 -13.49 -16.46 -17.74
N LYS A 152 -14.29 -15.91 -18.65
CA LYS A 152 -14.00 -14.70 -19.43
C LYS A 152 -14.67 -13.44 -18.87
N ARG A 153 -15.35 -13.51 -17.71
CA ARG A 153 -15.91 -12.33 -17.02
C ARG A 153 -14.80 -11.31 -16.73
N ASP A 154 -15.10 -10.02 -16.88
CA ASP A 154 -14.14 -8.95 -16.57
C ASP A 154 -13.96 -8.85 -15.04
N ILE A 155 -12.75 -9.16 -14.57
CA ILE A 155 -12.43 -9.16 -13.14
C ILE A 155 -12.30 -7.76 -12.53
N LYS A 156 -12.48 -6.70 -13.33
CA LYS A 156 -12.63 -5.32 -12.80
C LYS A 156 -14.04 -5.02 -12.29
N LEU A 157 -15.05 -5.81 -12.68
CA LEU A 157 -16.42 -5.59 -12.23
C LEU A 157 -16.62 -6.11 -10.80
N GLN A 158 -17.35 -5.33 -9.99
CA GLN A 158 -17.69 -5.75 -8.63
C GLN A 158 -18.60 -7.00 -8.62
N SER A 159 -19.44 -7.16 -9.65
CA SER A 159 -20.27 -8.35 -9.84
C SER A 159 -19.44 -9.63 -9.99
N THR A 160 -18.33 -9.57 -10.74
CA THR A 160 -17.41 -10.71 -10.90
C THR A 160 -16.77 -11.10 -9.58
N ARG A 161 -16.38 -10.12 -8.75
CA ARG A 161 -15.86 -10.41 -7.39
C ARG A 161 -16.88 -11.16 -6.55
N LYS A 162 -18.10 -10.63 -6.45
CA LYS A 162 -19.16 -11.23 -5.63
C LYS A 162 -19.50 -12.64 -6.09
N ALA A 163 -19.52 -12.88 -7.40
CA ALA A 163 -19.74 -14.20 -7.95
C ALA A 163 -18.60 -15.16 -7.55
N TYR A 164 -17.34 -14.73 -7.64
CA TYR A 164 -16.20 -15.58 -7.26
C TYR A 164 -16.19 -15.88 -5.76
N GLU A 165 -16.50 -14.89 -4.92
CA GLU A 165 -16.64 -15.10 -3.47
C GLU A 165 -17.73 -16.14 -3.17
N GLN A 166 -18.88 -16.10 -3.86
CA GLN A 166 -19.94 -17.10 -3.72
C GLN A 166 -19.54 -18.49 -4.22
N GLU A 167 -18.90 -18.55 -5.39
CA GLU A 167 -18.42 -19.80 -5.99
C GLU A 167 -17.34 -20.48 -5.13
N LEU A 168 -16.55 -19.68 -4.38
CA LEU A 168 -15.53 -20.18 -3.46
C LEU A 168 -16.07 -20.56 -2.07
N GLN A 169 -17.31 -20.18 -1.71
CA GLN A 169 -17.84 -20.45 -0.37
C GLN A 169 -17.84 -21.92 0.07
N PRO A 170 -18.14 -22.90 -0.79
CA PRO A 170 -18.09 -24.31 -0.40
C PRO A 170 -16.71 -24.76 0.12
N TYR A 171 -15.63 -24.10 -0.32
CA TYR A 171 -14.26 -24.50 -0.01
C TYR A 171 -13.74 -23.96 1.33
N VAL A 172 -14.40 -22.95 1.88
CA VAL A 172 -14.00 -22.29 3.13
C VAL A 172 -14.88 -22.65 4.33
N GLN A 173 -15.77 -23.64 4.21
CA GLN A 173 -16.56 -24.10 5.36
C GLN A 173 -15.68 -24.68 6.48
N GLU A 174 -14.52 -25.22 6.11
CA GLU A 174 -13.50 -25.75 6.99
C GLU A 174 -12.13 -25.26 6.51
N GLU A 175 -11.20 -25.03 7.44
CA GLU A 175 -9.84 -24.56 7.13
C GLU A 175 -9.81 -23.33 6.20
N ALA A 176 -10.72 -22.38 6.44
CA ALA A 176 -10.94 -21.20 5.61
C ALA A 176 -9.65 -20.43 5.37
N GLY A 177 -8.90 -20.18 6.45
CA GLY A 177 -7.62 -19.48 6.40
C GLY A 177 -6.59 -20.20 5.54
N THR A 178 -6.45 -21.53 5.73
CA THR A 178 -5.52 -22.37 4.96
C THR A 178 -5.88 -22.36 3.47
N PHE A 179 -7.15 -22.59 3.14
CA PHE A 179 -7.59 -22.60 1.74
C PHE A 179 -7.39 -21.24 1.05
N ASN A 180 -7.79 -20.14 1.71
CA ASN A 180 -7.62 -18.79 1.17
C ASN A 180 -6.14 -18.49 0.91
N GLN A 181 -5.26 -18.81 1.86
CA GLN A 181 -3.82 -18.63 1.68
C GLN A 181 -3.26 -19.53 0.57
N SER A 182 -3.75 -20.78 0.45
CA SER A 182 -3.36 -21.71 -0.60
C SER A 182 -3.66 -21.15 -1.99
N MET A 183 -4.84 -20.54 -2.18
CA MET A 183 -5.23 -19.89 -3.43
C MET A 183 -4.34 -18.68 -3.77
N MET A 184 -4.05 -17.84 -2.77
CA MET A 184 -3.14 -16.69 -2.95
C MET A 184 -1.73 -17.15 -3.31
N GLU A 185 -1.21 -18.15 -2.60
CA GLU A 185 0.14 -18.68 -2.78
C GLU A 185 0.31 -19.37 -4.13
N LEU A 186 -0.69 -20.16 -4.56
CA LEU A 186 -0.72 -20.78 -5.88
C LEU A 186 -0.64 -19.71 -6.98
N GLY A 187 -1.42 -18.64 -6.87
CA GLY A 187 -1.36 -17.54 -7.81
C GLY A 187 -0.02 -16.81 -7.79
N ALA A 188 0.57 -16.63 -6.61
CA ALA A 188 1.85 -15.95 -6.46
C ALA A 188 3.04 -16.72 -7.06
N LEU A 189 3.08 -18.05 -6.89
CA LEU A 189 4.26 -18.86 -7.21
C LEU A 189 4.13 -19.69 -8.48
N VAL A 190 2.94 -20.23 -8.75
CA VAL A 190 2.75 -21.23 -9.82
C VAL A 190 1.94 -20.63 -10.95
N CYS A 191 0.71 -20.20 -10.67
CA CYS A 191 -0.21 -19.66 -11.66
C CYS A 191 0.07 -18.17 -11.88
N THR A 192 1.28 -17.82 -12.32
CA THR A 192 1.72 -16.42 -12.47
C THR A 192 1.13 -15.75 -13.72
N PRO A 193 1.13 -14.40 -13.81
CA PRO A 193 0.49 -13.70 -14.94
C PRO A 193 1.08 -14.03 -16.31
N LYS A 194 2.41 -14.11 -16.43
CA LYS A 194 3.10 -14.22 -17.73
C LYS A 194 3.64 -15.62 -18.00
N ASN A 195 4.26 -16.25 -17.01
CA ASN A 195 4.95 -17.53 -17.16
C ASN A 195 4.41 -18.52 -16.10
N PRO A 196 3.15 -18.96 -16.21
CA PRO A 196 2.60 -19.92 -15.27
C PRO A 196 3.28 -21.28 -15.43
N ILE A 197 3.58 -21.92 -14.31
CA ILE A 197 4.29 -23.20 -14.27
C ILE A 197 3.25 -24.34 -14.27
N CYS A 198 2.42 -24.40 -15.32
CA CYS A 198 1.25 -25.30 -15.37
C CYS A 198 1.62 -26.78 -15.21
N LEU A 199 2.75 -27.21 -15.77
CA LEU A 199 3.23 -28.60 -15.68
C LEU A 199 3.48 -29.08 -14.24
N PHE A 200 3.75 -28.15 -13.33
CA PHE A 200 3.99 -28.43 -11.91
C PHE A 200 2.85 -27.91 -11.02
N CYS A 201 1.71 -27.55 -11.61
CA CYS A 201 0.57 -27.04 -10.85
C CYS A 201 -0.16 -28.19 -10.13
N PRO A 202 -0.36 -28.12 -8.80
CA PRO A 202 -1.02 -29.18 -8.03
C PRO A 202 -2.48 -29.40 -8.41
N VAL A 203 -3.09 -28.41 -9.08
CA VAL A 203 -4.49 -28.43 -9.53
C VAL A 203 -4.58 -28.32 -11.06
N GLN A 204 -3.55 -28.78 -11.78
CA GLN A 204 -3.54 -28.79 -13.25
C GLN A 204 -4.73 -29.59 -13.80
N GLU A 205 -5.01 -30.77 -13.24
CA GLU A 205 -6.11 -31.64 -13.67
C GLU A 205 -7.49 -31.01 -13.45
N ASN A 206 -7.58 -29.99 -12.60
CA ASN A 206 -8.81 -29.24 -12.37
C ASN A 206 -9.00 -28.07 -13.34
N CYS A 207 -7.97 -27.71 -14.11
CA CYS A 207 -7.89 -26.45 -14.83
C CYS A 207 -8.43 -26.55 -16.26
N GLU A 208 -9.61 -25.97 -16.49
CA GLU A 208 -10.22 -25.90 -17.83
C GLU A 208 -9.38 -25.08 -18.81
N ALA A 209 -8.80 -23.93 -18.39
CA ALA A 209 -7.98 -23.12 -19.28
C ALA A 209 -6.67 -23.81 -19.71
N PHE A 210 -6.14 -24.75 -18.89
CA PHE A 210 -4.98 -25.55 -19.29
C PHE A 210 -5.37 -26.58 -20.34
N LYS A 211 -6.48 -27.29 -20.14
CA LYS A 211 -7.04 -28.23 -21.13
C LYS A 211 -7.34 -27.54 -22.47
N ASP A 212 -7.87 -26.33 -22.42
CA ASP A 212 -8.30 -25.58 -23.61
C ASP A 212 -7.22 -24.68 -24.22
N GLY A 213 -6.03 -24.61 -23.60
CA GLY A 213 -4.91 -23.79 -24.09
C GLY A 213 -5.09 -22.27 -23.93
N THR A 214 -6.02 -21.80 -23.10
CA THR A 214 -6.38 -20.37 -22.93
C THR A 214 -5.75 -19.69 -21.71
N VAL A 215 -4.84 -20.35 -20.98
CA VAL A 215 -4.25 -19.86 -19.72
C VAL A 215 -3.72 -18.42 -19.81
N LEU A 216 -3.04 -18.06 -20.90
CA LEU A 216 -2.43 -16.74 -21.08
C LEU A 216 -3.42 -15.64 -21.49
N GLU A 217 -4.62 -16.02 -21.90
CA GLU A 217 -5.70 -15.07 -22.23
C GLU A 217 -6.45 -14.60 -20.98
N LEU A 218 -6.26 -15.31 -19.86
CA LEU A 218 -7.00 -15.10 -18.62
C LEU A 218 -6.10 -14.57 -17.49
N PRO A 219 -6.66 -13.73 -16.59
CA PRO A 219 -8.05 -13.26 -16.54
C PRO A 219 -8.30 -12.06 -17.49
N VAL A 220 -9.55 -11.92 -17.95
CA VAL A 220 -9.98 -10.76 -18.76
C VAL A 220 -10.04 -9.50 -17.88
N LYS A 221 -9.43 -8.42 -18.37
CA LYS A 221 -9.43 -7.10 -17.70
C LYS A 221 -9.72 -6.01 -18.73
N THR A 222 -10.74 -5.18 -18.53
CA THR A 222 -10.92 -3.97 -19.35
C THR A 222 -9.68 -3.05 -19.29
N LYS A 223 -9.36 -2.35 -20.39
CA LYS A 223 -8.15 -1.51 -20.47
C LYS A 223 -8.19 -0.33 -19.48
N LYS A 224 -7.02 0.17 -19.07
CA LYS A 224 -6.87 1.28 -18.13
C LYS A 224 -6.95 2.62 -18.88
N VAL A 225 -7.64 3.62 -18.31
CA VAL A 225 -7.63 5.00 -18.80
C VAL A 225 -6.20 5.56 -18.75
N SER A 226 -5.83 6.39 -19.71
CA SER A 226 -4.52 7.04 -19.75
C SER A 226 -4.26 7.85 -18.48
N LYS A 227 -3.04 7.73 -17.93
CA LYS A 227 -2.64 8.47 -16.73
C LYS A 227 -2.34 9.92 -17.11
N LYS A 228 -2.87 10.88 -16.34
CA LYS A 228 -2.52 12.30 -16.50
C LYS A 228 -1.11 12.56 -15.99
N THR A 229 -0.37 13.41 -16.69
CA THR A 229 0.92 13.93 -16.23
C THR A 229 0.72 15.36 -15.73
N LYS A 230 1.15 15.64 -14.50
CA LYS A 230 1.13 16.98 -13.91
C LYS A 230 2.55 17.51 -13.82
N LYS A 231 2.78 18.70 -14.39
CA LYS A 231 4.03 19.44 -14.22
C LYS A 231 4.03 20.08 -12.83
N GLN A 232 5.13 19.96 -12.10
CA GLN A 232 5.29 20.53 -10.77
C GLN A 232 6.65 21.24 -10.71
N ASN A 233 6.69 22.37 -10.03
CA ASN A 233 7.92 23.11 -9.78
C ASN A 233 8.18 23.08 -8.27
N VAL A 234 9.37 22.64 -7.88
CA VAL A 234 9.84 22.62 -6.50
C VAL A 234 10.91 23.69 -6.33
N PHE A 235 10.85 24.43 -5.23
CA PHE A 235 11.82 25.47 -4.90
C PHE A 235 12.62 25.09 -3.67
N LEU A 236 13.94 25.07 -3.81
CA LEU A 236 14.88 24.92 -2.71
C LEU A 236 15.17 26.31 -2.15
N VAL A 237 14.47 26.66 -1.08
CA VAL A 237 14.67 27.92 -0.34
C VAL A 237 15.56 27.61 0.86
N ARG A 238 16.68 28.33 0.97
CA ARG A 238 17.67 28.15 2.04
C ARG A 238 17.70 29.39 2.93
N ASN A 239 17.92 29.24 4.23
CA ASN A 239 18.15 30.36 5.14
C ASN A 239 19.65 30.59 5.39
N SER A 240 19.99 31.68 6.09
CA SER A 240 21.38 32.03 6.43
C SER A 240 22.12 30.97 7.27
N LYS A 241 21.41 30.04 7.91
CA LYS A 241 21.96 28.92 8.69
C LYS A 241 22.22 27.66 7.87
N GLY A 242 21.82 27.65 6.59
CA GLY A 242 21.94 26.50 5.71
C GLY A 242 20.85 25.45 5.85
N GLU A 243 19.73 25.81 6.47
CA GLU A 243 18.54 24.97 6.56
C GLU A 243 17.63 25.21 5.35
N TYR A 244 16.85 24.21 4.97
CA TYR A 244 15.95 24.28 3.82
C TYR A 244 14.50 24.41 4.24
N LEU A 245 13.75 25.30 3.60
CA LEU A 245 12.32 25.44 3.88
C LEU A 245 11.57 24.19 3.43
N ILE A 246 10.74 23.66 4.32
CA ILE A 246 9.79 22.58 4.03
C ILE A 246 8.40 22.95 4.52
N GLU A 247 7.40 22.31 3.93
CA GLU A 247 5.98 22.51 4.23
C GLU A 247 5.24 21.19 4.45
N LYS A 248 4.29 21.20 5.39
CA LYS A 248 3.40 20.07 5.67
C LYS A 248 2.20 20.12 4.72
N ARG A 249 2.10 19.12 3.84
CA ARG A 249 1.06 19.03 2.80
C ARG A 249 -0.35 18.99 3.39
N GLN A 250 -1.23 19.85 2.89
CA GLN A 250 -2.64 19.89 3.30
C GLN A 250 -3.58 19.23 2.28
N GLU A 251 -3.11 18.97 1.04
CA GLU A 251 -3.96 18.33 0.03
C GLU A 251 -4.17 16.85 0.32
N LYS A 252 -5.23 16.28 -0.29
CA LYS A 252 -5.60 14.87 -0.15
C LYS A 252 -4.45 13.90 -0.49
N LEU A 253 -3.68 14.20 -1.53
CA LEU A 253 -2.55 13.35 -1.94
C LEU A 253 -1.33 13.62 -1.04
N LEU A 254 -0.87 12.57 -0.36
CA LEU A 254 0.26 12.63 0.58
C LEU A 254 0.02 13.63 1.73
N ASN A 255 -1.25 13.77 2.16
CA ASN A 255 -1.66 14.64 3.25
C ASN A 255 -0.80 14.40 4.50
N GLY A 256 -0.39 15.48 5.17
CA GLY A 256 0.39 15.47 6.41
C GLY A 256 1.87 15.10 6.24
N MET A 257 2.33 14.80 5.03
CA MET A 257 3.76 14.59 4.76
C MET A 257 4.46 15.92 4.54
N TRP A 258 5.76 15.97 4.85
CA TRP A 258 6.60 17.13 4.58
C TRP A 258 7.09 17.11 3.13
N GLN A 259 7.27 18.29 2.55
CA GLN A 259 7.84 18.47 1.22
C GLN A 259 8.57 19.80 1.12
N PHE A 260 9.45 19.93 0.12
CA PHE A 260 9.90 21.26 -0.30
C PHE A 260 8.74 22.02 -0.96
N PRO A 261 8.68 23.36 -0.85
CA PRO A 261 7.64 24.18 -1.49
C PRO A 261 7.42 23.78 -2.95
N MET A 262 6.19 23.37 -3.27
CA MET A 262 5.86 22.80 -4.57
C MET A 262 4.56 23.38 -5.13
N PHE A 263 4.63 23.85 -6.37
CA PHE A 263 3.52 24.53 -7.05
C PHE A 263 3.30 23.99 -8.46
N GLU A 264 2.05 24.01 -8.91
CA GLU A 264 1.64 23.65 -10.28
C GLU A 264 1.52 24.92 -11.15
N GLY A 265 1.87 24.80 -12.44
CA GLY A 265 1.67 25.87 -13.42
C GLY A 265 2.91 26.74 -13.69
N ALA A 266 2.74 27.69 -14.62
CA ALA A 266 3.81 28.61 -15.01
C ALA A 266 4.08 29.69 -13.94
N ASP A 267 3.06 30.10 -13.20
CA ASP A 267 3.15 31.12 -12.14
C ASP A 267 3.65 30.56 -10.80
N ALA A 268 4.39 29.44 -10.82
CA ALA A 268 4.83 28.74 -9.62
C ALA A 268 5.75 29.60 -8.72
N LEU A 269 6.61 30.42 -9.32
CA LEU A 269 7.49 31.34 -8.59
C LEU A 269 6.68 32.42 -7.88
N LYS A 270 5.73 33.04 -8.57
CA LYS A 270 4.85 34.06 -7.99
C LYS A 270 4.03 33.51 -6.81
N GLN A 271 3.56 32.27 -6.91
CA GLN A 271 2.85 31.60 -5.80
C GLN A 271 3.76 31.39 -4.58
N LEU A 272 5.04 31.07 -4.78
CA LEU A 272 6.02 31.01 -3.69
C LEU A 272 6.19 32.39 -3.04
N GLU A 273 6.42 33.42 -3.84
CA GLU A 273 6.63 34.79 -3.35
C GLU A 273 5.42 35.31 -2.57
N GLU A 274 4.21 35.11 -3.09
CA GLU A 274 2.95 35.46 -2.41
C GLU A 274 2.80 34.70 -1.09
N LYS A 275 3.14 33.40 -1.07
CA LYS A 275 3.08 32.58 0.14
C LYS A 275 4.08 33.06 1.19
N LEU A 276 5.32 33.36 0.80
CA LEU A 276 6.36 33.80 1.72
C LEU A 276 6.29 35.30 2.01
N ASN A 277 5.51 36.06 1.25
CA ASN A 277 5.49 37.52 1.28
C ASN A 277 6.90 38.13 1.13
N VAL A 278 7.72 37.54 0.25
CA VAL A 278 9.10 37.91 -0.06
C VAL A 278 9.34 37.66 -1.54
N ALA A 279 9.93 38.62 -2.24
CA ALA A 279 10.36 38.43 -3.63
C ALA A 279 11.67 37.64 -3.66
N VAL A 280 11.79 36.66 -4.56
CA VAL A 280 12.96 35.78 -4.62
C VAL A 280 13.44 35.57 -6.06
N THR A 281 14.75 35.38 -6.22
CA THR A 281 15.41 35.07 -7.49
C THR A 281 15.78 33.59 -7.51
N ILE A 282 15.41 32.90 -8.58
CA ILE A 282 15.80 31.51 -8.82
C ILE A 282 16.91 31.42 -9.86
N ALA A 283 17.69 30.34 -9.83
CA ALA A 283 18.64 30.04 -10.89
C ALA A 283 17.93 29.90 -12.25
N ASP A 284 18.60 30.35 -13.34
CA ASP A 284 18.06 30.35 -14.70
C ASP A 284 17.71 28.92 -15.19
N GLU A 285 18.47 27.93 -14.74
CA GLU A 285 18.23 26.53 -15.05
C GLU A 285 17.73 25.76 -13.82
N ARG A 286 16.88 24.76 -14.08
CA ARG A 286 16.51 23.78 -13.05
C ARG A 286 17.74 23.01 -12.61
N VAL A 287 17.92 22.87 -11.29
CA VAL A 287 19.06 22.16 -10.70
C VAL A 287 18.85 20.64 -10.67
N PHE A 288 17.59 20.19 -10.68
CA PHE A 288 17.26 18.76 -10.70
C PHE A 288 15.93 18.51 -11.42
N HIS A 289 15.78 17.30 -11.96
CA HIS A 289 14.56 16.88 -12.66
C HIS A 289 14.25 15.43 -12.35
N LEU A 290 12.98 15.14 -12.06
CA LEU A 290 12.53 13.77 -11.84
C LEU A 290 11.08 13.56 -12.26
N LYS A 291 10.79 12.35 -12.72
CA LYS A 291 9.42 11.86 -12.86
C LYS A 291 9.08 10.94 -11.70
N HIS A 292 7.95 11.20 -11.04
CA HIS A 292 7.45 10.37 -9.95
C HIS A 292 6.07 9.81 -10.32
N GLN A 293 5.96 8.48 -10.36
CA GLN A 293 4.76 7.81 -10.84
C GLN A 293 3.86 7.36 -9.70
N PHE A 294 2.60 7.77 -9.75
CA PHE A 294 1.50 7.20 -8.97
C PHE A 294 0.68 6.22 -9.82
N THR A 295 -0.23 5.49 -9.15
CA THR A 295 -1.14 4.57 -9.84
C THR A 295 -2.12 5.30 -10.77
N HIS A 296 -2.47 6.55 -10.45
CA HIS A 296 -3.49 7.35 -11.15
C HIS A 296 -2.93 8.56 -11.93
N MET A 297 -1.69 8.97 -11.67
CA MET A 297 -1.04 10.09 -12.36
C MET A 297 0.49 9.98 -12.33
N THR A 298 1.18 10.85 -13.05
CA THR A 298 2.63 11.04 -12.96
C THR A 298 2.92 12.50 -12.62
N TRP A 299 3.78 12.75 -11.64
CA TRP A 299 4.40 14.06 -11.44
C TRP A 299 5.65 14.15 -12.31
N ASP A 300 5.77 15.26 -13.02
CA ASP A 300 6.95 15.67 -13.79
C ASP A 300 7.52 16.91 -13.07
N ILE A 301 8.53 16.68 -12.23
CA ILE A 301 9.01 17.65 -11.24
C ILE A 301 10.29 18.30 -11.76
N SER A 302 10.27 19.63 -11.87
CA SER A 302 11.46 20.44 -12.05
C SER A 302 11.80 21.13 -10.73
N VAL A 303 13.07 21.09 -10.33
CA VAL A 303 13.55 21.65 -9.07
C VAL A 303 14.43 22.86 -9.37
N TYR A 304 14.18 23.96 -8.69
CA TYR A 304 14.93 25.21 -8.82
C TYR A 304 15.54 25.59 -7.48
N SER A 305 16.74 26.17 -7.49
CA SER A 305 17.34 26.78 -6.31
C SER A 305 16.97 28.25 -6.26
N VAL A 306 16.54 28.73 -5.10
CA VAL A 306 16.60 30.17 -4.80
C VAL A 306 18.07 30.54 -4.60
N ILE A 307 18.49 31.67 -5.17
CA ILE A 307 19.90 32.07 -5.20
C ILE A 307 20.30 32.73 -3.88
N GLU A 308 19.44 33.60 -3.34
CA GLU A 308 19.66 34.25 -2.06
C GLU A 308 19.20 33.40 -0.86
N ASP A 309 19.82 33.66 0.30
CA ASP A 309 19.30 33.17 1.57
C ASP A 309 18.06 33.97 1.97
N VAL A 310 17.02 33.26 2.41
CA VAL A 310 15.72 33.83 2.79
C VAL A 310 15.47 33.55 4.27
N ASP A 311 15.60 34.59 5.10
CA ASP A 311 15.29 34.53 6.53
C ASP A 311 13.89 35.08 6.80
N ILE A 312 12.93 34.19 7.03
CA ILE A 312 11.55 34.55 7.41
C ILE A 312 11.18 33.98 8.78
N SER A 313 10.40 34.74 9.54
CA SER A 313 9.77 34.22 10.75
C SER A 313 8.68 33.21 10.37
N LEU A 314 8.79 32.01 10.94
CA LEU A 314 7.81 30.94 10.75
C LEU A 314 6.67 30.97 11.77
N GLU A 315 6.61 31.97 12.66
CA GLU A 315 5.57 32.06 13.71
C GLU A 315 4.16 32.00 13.13
N ARG A 316 3.92 32.71 12.02
CA ARG A 316 2.62 32.71 11.30
C ARG A 316 2.30 31.38 10.59
N PHE A 317 3.29 30.49 10.48
CA PHE A 317 3.20 29.19 9.79
C PHE A 317 3.40 28.01 10.74
N LYS A 318 3.22 28.22 12.05
CA LYS A 318 3.47 27.19 13.07
C LYS A 318 2.75 25.87 12.71
N GLY A 319 3.54 24.80 12.57
CA GLY A 319 3.06 23.47 12.20
C GLY A 319 2.75 23.26 10.70
N GLN A 320 2.92 24.28 9.87
CA GLN A 320 2.73 24.23 8.41
C GLN A 320 4.04 24.38 7.64
N LEU A 321 4.95 25.24 8.10
CA LEU A 321 6.31 25.39 7.57
C LEU A 321 7.33 25.07 8.65
N ASP A 322 8.49 24.59 8.23
CA ASP A 322 9.64 24.36 9.10
C ASP A 322 10.96 24.51 8.35
N TRP A 323 12.05 24.70 9.10
CA TRP A 323 13.41 24.73 8.57
C TRP A 323 14.06 23.36 8.75
N LEU A 324 14.24 22.64 7.64
CA LEU A 324 14.91 21.34 7.61
C LEU A 324 16.43 21.53 7.71
N ASN A 325 17.00 21.19 8.86
CA ASN A 325 18.42 20.84 8.94
C ASN A 325 18.64 19.49 8.25
N LEU A 326 19.57 19.42 7.29
CA LEU A 326 19.79 18.20 6.50
C LEU A 326 20.22 17.00 7.37
N ASN A 327 20.86 17.23 8.52
CA ASN A 327 21.23 16.19 9.48
C ASN A 327 20.04 15.68 10.32
N GLU A 328 18.95 16.43 10.36
CA GLU A 328 17.75 16.14 11.15
C GLU A 328 16.59 15.61 10.30
N ARG A 329 16.87 15.18 9.06
CA ARG A 329 15.87 14.57 8.15
C ARG A 329 15.02 13.49 8.80
N HIS A 330 15.58 12.74 9.75
CA HIS A 330 14.87 11.64 10.40
C HIS A 330 13.64 12.11 11.18
N GLN A 331 13.54 13.39 11.55
CA GLN A 331 12.38 13.97 12.21
C GLN A 331 11.19 14.20 11.24
N TYR A 332 11.47 14.25 9.94
CA TYR A 332 10.46 14.55 8.91
C TYR A 332 10.13 13.30 8.08
N THR A 333 8.84 13.12 7.82
CA THR A 333 8.34 12.06 6.93
C THR A 333 8.15 12.64 5.53
N LEU A 334 9.08 12.31 4.62
CA LEU A 334 9.09 12.79 3.24
C LEU A 334 8.53 11.71 2.29
N PRO A 335 7.72 12.07 1.28
CA PRO A 335 7.38 11.12 0.24
C PRO A 335 8.61 10.81 -0.62
N VAL A 336 8.62 9.65 -1.26
CA VAL A 336 9.75 9.17 -2.07
C VAL A 336 10.18 10.19 -3.15
N SER A 337 9.26 11.00 -3.69
CA SER A 337 9.61 12.09 -4.61
C SER A 337 10.50 13.14 -3.96
N MET A 338 10.20 13.55 -2.72
CA MET A 338 10.96 14.57 -1.99
C MET A 338 12.23 13.98 -1.37
N ASP A 339 12.22 12.70 -0.99
CA ASP A 339 13.43 11.98 -0.56
C ASP A 339 14.50 11.95 -1.65
N LYS A 340 14.11 11.81 -2.93
CA LYS A 340 15.04 11.92 -4.06
C LYS A 340 15.65 13.30 -4.20
N ILE A 341 14.86 14.35 -3.93
CA ILE A 341 15.35 15.74 -3.95
C ILE A 341 16.29 15.98 -2.76
N TYR A 342 15.93 15.50 -1.57
CA TYR A 342 16.81 15.54 -0.40
C TYR A 342 18.15 14.86 -0.67
N LYS A 343 18.15 13.66 -1.26
CA LYS A 343 19.37 12.95 -1.66
C LYS A 343 20.22 13.78 -2.62
N PHE A 344 19.61 14.37 -3.64
CA PHE A 344 20.31 15.28 -4.55
C PHE A 344 20.98 16.45 -3.82
N ILE A 345 20.37 17.01 -2.77
CA ILE A 345 20.94 18.12 -2.00
C ILE A 345 22.18 17.67 -1.19
N VAL A 346 22.14 16.48 -0.58
CA VAL A 346 23.23 16.00 0.29
C VAL A 346 24.40 15.37 -0.46
N GLY A 347 24.23 15.03 -1.74
CA GLY A 347 25.21 14.31 -2.57
C GLY A 347 24.97 12.80 -2.58
#